data_AF-A0A0G0T2C8-F1
#
_entry.id   AF-A0A0G0T2C8-F1
#
_cell.length_a   1.000
_cell.length_b   1.000
_cell.length_c   1.000
_cell.angle_alpha   90.00
_cell.angle_beta   90.00
_cell.angle_gamma   90.00
#
_symmetry.space_group_name_H-M   'P 1'
#
loop_
_entity.id
_entity.type
_entity.pdbx_description
1 polymer ?
#
loop_
_entity_poly.entity_id
_entity_poly.type
_entity_poly.pdbx_seq_one_letter_code
_entity_poly.pdbx_strand_id
1 'polypeptide(L)'
;MKAIFVDGEALGWMRQGLGIGAYRFSELYRILTTEIGKSAGLLPPVYVLSSGADQKIGKFLRAAGFVTKVVNAPRDDEFIQEQIKALPTEVTEVVLVAADSDFVPSLREVANRGITVFVVATRALQNGNSMVGVIMEDFLRENENTTFVDLEKYKDKLMKSSWVNHQLLEVAPNMGEVRIMKSPSLPLAPVRGERSSVISLTGSGEDVNAATSEIMSLLTRFPRLRVGINF
;
A
#
# COMPACT_ATOMS: atom_id res chain seq x y z
N MET A 1 22.59 12.68 -7.42
CA MET A 1 22.16 11.42 -6.77
C MET A 1 20.82 11.64 -6.08
N LYS A 2 20.01 10.61 -5.86
CA LYS A 2 18.71 10.72 -5.19
C LYS A 2 18.72 10.11 -3.80
N ALA A 3 18.12 10.80 -2.84
CA ALA A 3 17.81 10.29 -1.50
C ALA A 3 16.30 10.08 -1.35
N ILE A 4 15.90 9.03 -0.64
CA ILE A 4 14.48 8.67 -0.45
C ILE A 4 14.22 8.43 1.03
N PHE A 5 13.24 9.12 1.58
CA PHE A 5 12.79 8.98 2.95
C PHE A 5 11.29 8.69 2.97
N VAL A 6 10.90 7.65 3.71
CA VAL A 6 9.50 7.27 3.89
C VAL A 6 9.16 7.37 5.37
N ASP A 7 8.23 8.28 5.68
CA ASP A 7 7.56 8.27 6.96
C ASP A 7 6.49 7.17 6.94
N GLY A 8 6.73 6.14 7.75
CA GLY A 8 5.86 4.99 7.85
C GLY A 8 4.52 5.29 8.51
N GLU A 9 4.44 6.27 9.40
CA GLU A 9 3.19 6.69 10.03
C GLU A 9 2.33 7.45 9.03
N ALA A 10 2.86 8.51 8.39
CA ALA A 10 2.14 9.22 7.33
C ALA A 10 1.69 8.26 6.22
N LEU A 11 2.54 7.35 5.75
CA LEU A 11 2.15 6.36 4.74
C LEU A 11 1.04 5.43 5.24
N GLY A 12 1.07 5.05 6.52
CA GLY A 12 0.01 4.27 7.16
C GLY A 12 -1.36 4.97 7.16
N TRP A 13 -1.37 6.29 7.35
CA TRP A 13 -2.55 7.14 7.24
C TRP A 13 -3.02 7.28 5.79
N MET A 14 -2.10 7.60 4.87
CA MET A 14 -2.40 7.72 3.43
C MET A 14 -3.00 6.45 2.84
N ARG A 15 -2.59 5.28 3.36
CA ARG A 15 -3.19 3.98 3.02
C ARG A 15 -4.71 3.98 3.21
N GLN A 16 -5.18 4.55 4.32
CA GLN A 16 -6.61 4.58 4.67
C GLN A 16 -7.36 5.52 3.73
N GLY A 17 -6.85 6.73 3.49
CA GLY A 17 -7.45 7.70 2.56
C GLY A 17 -7.53 7.16 1.12
N LEU A 18 -6.52 6.39 0.70
CA LEU A 18 -6.50 5.74 -0.61
C LEU A 18 -7.39 4.49 -0.70
N GLY A 19 -7.92 3.98 0.42
CA GLY A 19 -8.67 2.72 0.45
C GLY A 19 -7.81 1.49 0.13
N ILE A 20 -6.50 1.55 0.42
CA ILE A 20 -5.58 0.44 0.18
C ILE A 20 -5.65 -0.54 1.37
N GLY A 21 -6.06 -1.77 1.13
CA GLY A 21 -6.08 -2.80 2.19
C GLY A 21 -4.66 -3.13 2.71
N ALA A 22 -3.73 -3.36 1.80
CA ALA A 22 -2.31 -3.61 2.11
C ALA A 22 -1.41 -3.14 0.98
N TYR A 23 -0.24 -2.62 1.33
CA TYR A 23 0.75 -2.17 0.36
C TYR A 23 1.55 -3.33 -0.25
N ARG A 24 1.82 -3.24 -1.54
CA ARG A 24 2.90 -3.96 -2.23
C ARG A 24 4.20 -3.15 -2.08
N PHE A 25 4.97 -3.40 -1.02
CA PHE A 25 6.19 -2.64 -0.76
C PHE A 25 7.24 -2.72 -1.87
N SER A 26 7.28 -3.81 -2.64
CA SER A 26 8.14 -3.91 -3.83
C SER A 26 7.74 -2.91 -4.92
N GLU A 27 6.44 -2.68 -5.13
CA GLU A 27 5.96 -1.66 -6.08
C GLU A 27 6.19 -0.26 -5.55
N LEU A 28 5.99 -0.03 -4.25
CA LEU A 28 6.34 1.24 -3.62
C LEU A 28 7.83 1.55 -3.84
N TYR A 29 8.71 0.60 -3.53
CA TYR A 29 10.15 0.75 -3.77
C TYR A 29 10.43 1.09 -5.24
N ARG A 30 9.85 0.34 -6.18
CA ARG A 30 10.03 0.57 -7.62
C ARG A 30 9.57 1.97 -8.03
N ILE A 31 8.39 2.42 -7.59
CA ILE A 31 7.84 3.75 -7.92
C ILE A 31 8.79 4.85 -7.40
N LEU A 32 9.17 4.81 -6.13
CA LEU A 32 10.03 5.84 -5.53
C LEU A 32 11.43 5.88 -6.18
N THR A 33 11.98 4.72 -6.54
CA THR A 33 13.34 4.61 -7.08
C THR A 33 13.41 4.85 -8.59
N THR A 34 12.37 4.50 -9.36
CA THR A 34 12.42 4.50 -10.84
C THR A 34 11.43 5.44 -11.52
N GLU A 35 10.27 5.72 -10.93
CA GLU A 35 9.21 6.54 -11.56
C GLU A 35 9.24 8.01 -11.10
N ILE A 36 9.91 8.31 -9.97
CA ILE A 36 9.97 9.66 -9.38
C ILE A 36 11.40 10.20 -9.46
N GLY A 37 11.55 11.40 -10.03
CA GLY A 37 12.86 12.03 -10.29
C GLY A 37 13.59 11.45 -11.50
N LYS A 38 14.78 11.98 -11.79
CA LYS A 38 15.58 11.65 -12.97
C LYS A 38 17.00 11.16 -12.62
N SER A 39 17.41 11.20 -11.34
CA SER A 39 18.75 10.79 -10.94
C SER A 39 19.00 9.30 -11.20
N ALA A 40 20.12 8.99 -11.84
CA ALA A 40 20.57 7.60 -12.04
C ALA A 40 21.16 6.96 -10.77
N GLY A 41 21.80 7.75 -9.91
CA GLY A 41 22.37 7.29 -8.63
C GLY A 41 21.38 7.38 -7.48
N LEU A 42 21.41 6.43 -6.56
CA LEU A 42 20.47 6.29 -5.45
C LEU A 42 21.21 5.96 -4.14
N LEU A 43 20.97 6.74 -3.09
CA LEU A 43 21.28 6.34 -1.71
C LEU A 43 20.26 5.30 -1.24
N PRO A 44 20.65 4.36 -0.34
CA PRO A 44 19.72 3.35 0.19
C PRO A 44 18.42 3.98 0.72
N PRO A 45 17.24 3.66 0.15
CA PRO A 45 15.98 4.25 0.59
C PRO A 45 15.67 3.93 2.05
N VAL A 46 15.38 4.96 2.83
CA VAL A 46 15.13 4.84 4.27
C VAL A 46 13.63 4.81 4.54
N TYR A 47 13.18 3.82 5.30
CA TYR A 47 11.81 3.73 5.81
C TYR A 47 11.84 3.83 7.32
N VAL A 48 11.21 4.86 7.87
CA VAL A 48 11.13 5.10 9.32
C VAL A 48 9.84 4.54 9.87
N LEU A 49 9.90 3.83 10.99
CA LEU A 49 8.75 3.17 11.59
C LEU A 49 8.94 2.89 13.09
N SER A 50 7.84 2.71 13.80
CA SER A 50 7.87 2.30 15.20
C SER A 50 8.28 0.82 15.37
N SER A 51 8.73 0.46 16.57
CA SER A 51 9.13 -0.93 16.89
C SER A 51 8.00 -1.94 16.65
N GLY A 52 6.77 -1.59 17.02
CA GLY A 52 5.59 -2.44 16.78
C GLY A 52 5.26 -2.61 15.29
N ALA A 53 5.53 -1.59 14.47
CA ALA A 53 5.39 -1.71 13.02
C ALA A 53 6.49 -2.58 12.42
N ASP A 54 7.74 -2.48 12.89
CA ASP A 54 8.86 -3.27 12.37
C ASP A 54 8.63 -4.78 12.57
N GLN A 55 8.10 -5.17 13.73
CA GLN A 55 7.75 -6.55 14.00
C GLN A 55 6.69 -7.11 13.02
N LYS A 56 5.77 -6.26 12.54
CA LYS A 56 4.68 -6.66 11.64
C LYS A 56 5.08 -6.63 10.17
N ILE A 57 5.76 -5.57 9.73
CA ILE A 57 6.02 -5.30 8.30
C ILE A 57 7.49 -5.15 7.93
N GLY A 58 8.41 -5.05 8.90
CA GLY A 58 9.83 -4.78 8.68
C GLY A 58 10.51 -5.80 7.77
N LYS A 59 10.18 -7.09 7.89
CA LYS A 59 10.70 -8.13 6.99
C LYS A 59 10.32 -7.87 5.53
N PHE A 60 9.08 -7.44 5.27
CA PHE A 60 8.62 -7.17 3.91
C PHE A 60 9.24 -5.90 3.33
N LEU A 61 9.45 -4.87 4.16
CA LEU A 61 10.15 -3.65 3.78
C LEU A 61 11.61 -3.93 3.39
N ARG A 62 12.33 -4.67 4.21
CA ARG A 62 13.72 -5.08 3.93
C ARG A 62 13.80 -5.95 2.68
N ALA A 63 12.87 -6.90 2.50
CA ALA A 63 12.81 -7.74 1.30
C ALA A 63 12.50 -6.93 0.03
N ALA A 64 11.80 -5.80 0.13
CA ALA A 64 11.56 -4.89 -0.98
C ALA A 64 12.78 -4.02 -1.34
N GLY A 65 13.77 -3.90 -0.45
CA GLY A 65 15.00 -3.12 -0.65
C GLY A 65 15.14 -1.89 0.25
N PHE A 66 14.20 -1.63 1.16
CA PHE A 66 14.30 -0.51 2.09
C PHE A 66 15.27 -0.80 3.24
N VAL A 67 15.99 0.23 3.67
CA VAL A 67 16.65 0.28 4.97
C VAL A 67 15.64 0.73 6.02
N THR A 68 15.25 -0.18 6.91
CA THR A 68 14.31 0.13 7.99
C THR A 68 15.02 0.81 9.16
N LYS A 69 14.49 1.94 9.62
CA LYS A 69 14.94 2.66 10.82
C LYS A 69 13.84 2.66 11.87
N VAL A 70 14.11 1.98 12.99
CA VAL A 70 13.18 1.90 14.10
C VAL A 70 13.37 3.11 15.00
N VAL A 71 12.36 3.96 15.11
CA VAL A 71 12.36 5.15 15.97
C VAL A 71 11.16 5.09 16.88
N ASN A 72 11.33 5.49 18.15
CA ASN A 72 10.22 5.61 19.07
C ASN A 72 9.56 6.98 18.84
N ALA A 73 8.27 6.99 18.49
CA ALA A 73 7.48 8.20 18.40
C ALA A 73 7.61 9.03 19.71
N PRO A 74 7.63 10.36 19.63
CA PRO A 74 7.36 11.22 18.46
C PRO A 74 8.63 11.68 17.69
N ARG A 75 9.72 10.89 17.71
CA ARG A 75 11.03 11.32 17.17
C ARG A 75 11.32 10.92 15.73
N ASP A 76 10.37 10.32 15.04
CA ASP A 76 10.49 9.91 13.64
C ASP A 76 10.67 11.10 12.71
N ASP A 77 9.91 12.18 12.91
CA ASP A 77 10.05 13.41 12.12
C ASP A 77 11.41 14.06 12.33
N GLU A 78 11.84 14.20 13.58
CA GLU A 78 13.17 14.73 13.93
C GLU A 78 14.28 13.94 13.23
N PHE A 79 14.19 12.60 13.26
CA PHE A 79 15.17 11.74 12.60
C PHE A 79 15.21 11.99 11.09
N ILE A 80 14.05 12.04 10.41
CA ILE A 80 14.01 12.30 8.97
C ILE A 80 14.57 13.69 8.65
N GLN A 81 14.20 14.71 9.42
CA GLN A 81 14.69 16.08 9.24
C GLN A 81 16.22 16.16 9.41
N GLU A 82 16.79 15.49 10.41
CA GLU A 82 18.23 15.40 10.61
C GLU A 82 18.93 14.72 9.42
N GLN A 83 18.38 13.62 8.90
CA GLN A 83 18.93 12.95 7.73
C GLN A 83 18.89 13.83 6.47
N ILE A 84 17.80 14.59 6.28
CA ILE A 84 17.63 15.53 5.17
C ILE A 84 18.66 16.66 5.26
N LYS A 85 18.90 17.21 6.46
CA LYS A 85 19.92 18.26 6.67
C LYS A 85 21.33 17.73 6.43
N ALA A 86 21.60 16.51 6.89
CA ALA A 86 22.90 15.84 6.75
C ALA A 86 23.16 15.23 5.35
N LEU A 87 22.33 15.52 4.35
CA LEU A 87 22.50 14.97 3.00
C LEU A 87 23.85 15.37 2.39
N PRO A 88 24.59 14.39 1.82
CA PRO A 88 25.83 14.64 1.10
C PRO A 88 25.65 15.63 -0.06
N THR A 89 26.73 16.30 -0.45
CA THR A 89 26.73 17.34 -1.50
C THR A 89 26.38 16.82 -2.89
N GLU A 90 26.59 15.52 -3.16
CA GLU A 90 26.29 14.85 -4.41
C GLU A 90 24.80 14.52 -4.60
N VAL A 91 23.99 14.70 -3.56
CA VAL A 91 22.53 14.53 -3.63
C VAL A 91 21.94 15.74 -4.35
N THR A 92 21.23 15.47 -5.44
CA THR A 92 20.60 16.46 -6.32
C THR A 92 19.08 16.35 -6.29
N GLU A 93 18.54 15.23 -5.80
CA GLU A 93 17.10 15.00 -5.66
C GLU A 93 16.78 14.38 -4.29
N VAL A 94 15.69 14.82 -3.68
CA VAL A 94 15.13 14.25 -2.45
C VAL A 94 13.70 13.84 -2.72
N VAL A 95 13.34 12.61 -2.36
CA VAL A 95 11.97 12.13 -2.36
C VAL A 95 11.55 11.91 -0.91
N LEU A 96 10.55 12.66 -0.46
CA LEU A 96 9.96 12.50 0.86
C LEU A 96 8.54 11.96 0.71
N VAL A 97 8.27 10.80 1.29
CA VAL A 97 6.91 10.26 1.42
C VAL A 97 6.37 10.65 2.80
N ALA A 98 5.71 11.80 2.85
CA ALA A 98 5.09 12.37 4.04
C ALA A 98 4.06 13.42 3.62
N ALA A 99 3.12 13.76 4.52
CA ALA A 99 2.12 14.79 4.29
C ALA A 99 2.18 15.94 5.31
N ASP A 100 3.01 15.82 6.35
CA ASP A 100 3.09 16.77 7.46
C ASP A 100 3.82 18.07 7.06
N SER A 101 3.28 19.20 7.52
CA SER A 101 3.88 20.53 7.40
C SER A 101 5.18 20.70 8.19
N ASP A 102 5.44 19.87 9.19
CA ASP A 102 6.63 19.96 10.05
C ASP A 102 7.93 19.74 9.27
N PHE A 103 7.87 19.09 8.10
CA PHE A 103 9.02 18.93 7.21
C PHE A 103 9.36 20.18 6.40
N VAL A 104 8.44 21.13 6.24
CA VAL A 104 8.59 22.30 5.35
C VAL A 104 9.87 23.11 5.62
N PRO A 105 10.25 23.42 6.88
CA PRO A 105 11.50 24.13 7.15
C PRO A 105 12.73 23.41 6.59
N SER A 106 12.82 22.10 6.81
CA SER A 106 13.95 21.28 6.34
C SER A 106 13.95 21.11 4.82
N LEU A 107 12.77 20.96 4.21
CA LEU A 107 12.63 20.87 2.76
C LEU A 107 13.01 22.19 2.07
N ARG A 108 12.64 23.33 2.66
CA ARG A 108 13.01 24.67 2.14
C ARG A 108 14.51 24.89 2.19
N GLU A 109 15.16 24.51 3.29
CA GLU A 109 16.62 24.57 3.42
C GLU A 109 17.32 23.76 2.31
N VAL A 110 16.83 22.55 2.04
CA VAL A 110 17.35 21.68 0.97
C VAL A 110 17.05 22.23 -0.44
N ALA A 111 15.85 22.75 -0.68
CA ALA A 111 15.50 23.37 -1.96
C ALA A 111 16.40 24.60 -2.26
N ASN A 112 16.72 25.40 -1.23
CA ASN A 112 17.63 26.55 -1.33
C ASN A 112 19.08 26.15 -1.65
N ARG A 113 19.47 24.91 -1.35
CA ARG A 113 20.77 24.33 -1.77
C ARG A 113 20.78 23.91 -3.25
N GLY A 114 19.68 24.10 -3.99
CA GLY A 114 19.53 23.69 -5.38
C GLY A 114 19.15 22.22 -5.57
N ILE A 115 18.71 21.55 -4.51
CA ILE A 115 18.25 20.15 -4.56
C ILE A 115 16.78 20.13 -4.96
N THR A 116 16.40 19.32 -5.95
CA THR A 116 15.00 19.15 -6.33
C THR A 116 14.28 18.28 -5.31
N VAL A 117 13.13 18.75 -4.80
CA VAL A 117 12.35 18.06 -3.76
C VAL A 117 11.06 17.49 -4.35
N PHE A 118 10.86 16.19 -4.21
CA PHE A 118 9.61 15.50 -4.53
C PHE A 118 8.89 15.17 -3.23
N VAL A 119 7.73 15.80 -3.02
CA VAL A 119 6.84 15.46 -1.90
C VAL A 119 5.80 14.47 -2.42
N VAL A 120 5.85 13.26 -1.89
CA VAL A 120 5.00 12.15 -2.28
C VAL A 120 3.93 11.96 -1.21
N ALA A 121 2.70 12.35 -1.52
CA ALA A 121 1.58 12.21 -0.60
C ALA A 121 0.28 11.91 -1.36
N THR A 122 -0.87 11.91 -0.69
CA THR A 122 -2.18 11.83 -1.33
C THR A 122 -3.05 13.01 -0.95
N ARG A 123 -3.82 13.53 -1.92
CA ARG A 123 -4.91 14.49 -1.64
C ARG A 123 -6.24 13.80 -1.35
N ALA A 124 -6.29 12.46 -1.43
CA ALA A 124 -7.47 11.69 -1.06
C ALA A 124 -7.87 12.03 0.38
N LEU A 125 -9.17 12.29 0.56
CA LEU A 125 -9.69 12.77 1.84
C LEU A 125 -9.69 11.65 2.87
N GLN A 126 -9.15 11.91 4.05
CA GLN A 126 -9.38 11.08 5.23
C GLN A 126 -10.38 11.81 6.13
N ASN A 127 -11.54 11.19 6.39
CA ASN A 127 -12.62 11.81 7.17
C ASN A 127 -13.06 13.19 6.65
N GLY A 128 -13.00 13.40 5.32
CA GLY A 128 -13.38 14.67 4.69
C GLY A 128 -12.28 15.75 4.66
N ASN A 129 -11.12 15.52 5.27
CA ASN A 129 -9.99 16.45 5.27
C ASN A 129 -8.87 15.98 4.34
N SER A 130 -8.23 16.94 3.65
CA SER A 130 -6.99 16.70 2.91
C SER A 130 -5.90 16.27 3.89
N MET A 131 -5.10 15.28 3.50
CA MET A 131 -3.94 14.85 4.28
C MET A 131 -2.76 15.82 4.11
N VAL A 132 -2.74 16.57 3.02
CA VAL A 132 -1.76 17.63 2.78
C VAL A 132 -2.29 18.92 3.41
N GLY A 133 -1.58 19.41 4.43
CA GLY A 133 -1.91 20.66 5.11
C GLY A 133 -1.66 21.90 4.26
N VAL A 134 -2.32 23.02 4.60
CA VAL A 134 -2.23 24.29 3.87
C VAL A 134 -0.78 24.78 3.74
N ILE A 135 0.01 24.68 4.81
CA ILE A 135 1.43 25.11 4.83
C ILE A 135 2.26 24.32 3.81
N MET A 136 2.00 23.02 3.65
CA MET A 136 2.69 22.18 2.66
C MET A 136 2.24 22.56 1.24
N GLU A 137 0.94 22.80 1.01
CA GLU A 137 0.46 23.27 -0.30
C GLU A 137 1.06 24.62 -0.71
N ASP A 138 1.18 25.56 0.22
CA ASP A 138 1.80 26.86 -0.04
C ASP A 138 3.29 26.70 -0.36
N PHE A 139 4.02 25.88 0.40
CA PHE A 139 5.40 25.54 0.09
C PHE A 139 5.56 24.97 -1.33
N LEU A 140 4.72 24.01 -1.72
CA LEU A 140 4.74 23.39 -3.04
C LEU A 140 4.44 24.36 -4.19
N ARG A 141 3.64 25.40 -3.92
CA ARG A 141 3.27 26.41 -4.91
C ARG A 141 4.34 27.47 -5.09
N GLU A 142 5.00 27.86 -4.00
CA GLU A 142 5.96 28.97 -3.96
C GLU A 142 7.38 28.55 -4.40
N ASN A 143 7.70 27.25 -4.38
CA ASN A 143 9.06 26.78 -4.62
C ASN A 143 9.18 26.02 -5.95
N GLU A 144 9.82 26.64 -6.93
CA GLU A 144 10.02 26.10 -8.29
C GLU A 144 10.80 24.77 -8.33
N ASN A 145 11.67 24.55 -7.34
CA ASN A 145 12.44 23.30 -7.20
C ASN A 145 11.68 22.19 -6.45
N THR A 146 10.39 22.34 -6.24
CA THR A 146 9.56 21.35 -5.56
C THR A 146 8.53 20.75 -6.51
N THR A 147 8.19 19.49 -6.31
CA THR A 147 7.20 18.79 -7.13
C THR A 147 6.35 17.92 -6.22
N PHE A 148 5.03 18.12 -6.28
CA PHE A 148 4.08 17.23 -5.66
C PHE A 148 3.85 15.99 -6.52
N VAL A 149 3.95 14.82 -5.91
CA VAL A 149 3.65 13.54 -6.54
C VAL A 149 2.50 12.88 -5.80
N ASP A 150 1.35 12.80 -6.47
CA ASP A 150 0.16 12.19 -5.90
C ASP A 150 0.23 10.65 -5.94
N LEU A 151 0.21 10.02 -4.77
CA LEU A 151 0.17 8.58 -4.58
C LEU A 151 -1.11 7.95 -5.15
N GLU A 152 -2.19 8.71 -5.28
CA GLU A 152 -3.43 8.19 -5.85
C GLU A 152 -3.23 7.69 -7.29
N LYS A 153 -2.34 8.33 -8.06
CA LYS A 153 -1.95 7.91 -9.42
C LYS A 153 -1.37 6.49 -9.49
N TYR A 154 -0.86 5.99 -8.36
CA TYR A 154 -0.21 4.68 -8.26
C TYR A 154 -1.01 3.67 -7.44
N LYS A 155 -2.21 4.05 -6.96
CA LYS A 155 -3.03 3.26 -6.02
C LYS A 155 -3.19 1.80 -6.47
N ASP A 156 -3.54 1.57 -7.73
CA ASP A 156 -3.79 0.21 -8.23
C ASP A 156 -2.53 -0.66 -8.26
N LYS A 157 -1.36 -0.07 -8.55
CA LYS A 157 -0.07 -0.77 -8.47
C LYS A 157 0.32 -1.06 -7.02
N LEU A 158 0.03 -0.11 -6.13
CA LEU A 158 0.37 -0.18 -4.71
C LEU A 158 -0.52 -1.13 -3.92
N MET A 159 -1.75 -1.35 -4.38
CA MET A 159 -2.69 -2.26 -3.74
C MET A 159 -2.26 -3.70 -3.95
N LYS A 160 -2.07 -4.43 -2.85
CA LYS A 160 -1.95 -5.88 -2.91
C LYS A 160 -3.30 -6.42 -3.32
N SER A 161 -3.37 -7.01 -4.52
CA SER A 161 -4.56 -7.73 -4.96
C SER A 161 -4.98 -8.69 -3.85
N SER A 162 -6.25 -8.63 -3.46
CA SER A 162 -6.84 -9.72 -2.71
C SER A 162 -6.56 -10.99 -3.49
N TRP A 163 -6.10 -12.03 -2.81
CA TRP A 163 -5.98 -13.34 -3.43
C TRP A 163 -7.36 -13.73 -3.95
N VAL A 164 -7.57 -13.57 -5.26
CA VAL A 164 -8.58 -14.38 -5.95
C VAL A 164 -8.06 -15.79 -5.74
N ASN A 165 -8.79 -16.59 -4.96
CA ASN A 165 -8.52 -18.02 -4.88
C ASN A 165 -8.59 -18.54 -6.32
N HIS A 166 -7.43 -18.73 -6.96
CA HIS A 166 -7.31 -19.63 -8.09
C HIS A 166 -7.51 -21.05 -7.54
N GLN A 167 -8.73 -21.38 -7.13
CA GLN A 167 -9.19 -22.73 -7.35
C GLN A 167 -9.22 -22.86 -8.87
N LEU A 168 -8.32 -23.69 -9.39
CA LEU A 168 -8.29 -24.13 -10.78
C LEU A 168 -9.71 -24.47 -11.23
N LEU A 169 -10.35 -23.55 -11.95
CA LEU A 169 -11.45 -23.88 -12.84
C LEU A 169 -10.80 -24.48 -14.08
N GLU A 170 -10.47 -25.76 -14.02
CA GLU A 170 -10.33 -26.54 -15.25
C GLU A 170 -11.73 -26.69 -15.84
N VAL A 171 -12.07 -25.78 -16.75
CA VAL A 171 -13.25 -25.95 -17.60
C VAL A 171 -12.88 -27.05 -18.60
N ALA A 172 -13.30 -28.28 -18.33
CA ALA A 172 -13.27 -29.34 -19.32
C ALA A 172 -14.07 -28.87 -20.54
N PRO A 173 -13.53 -28.91 -21.78
CA PRO A 173 -14.14 -28.21 -22.91
C PRO A 173 -15.50 -28.72 -23.35
N ASN A 174 -16.01 -29.81 -22.80
CA ASN A 174 -17.29 -30.39 -23.19
C ASN A 174 -17.89 -31.12 -21.99
N MET A 175 -19.13 -30.72 -21.63
CA MET A 175 -20.14 -31.38 -20.78
C MET A 175 -20.59 -30.49 -19.61
N GLY A 176 -21.85 -30.09 -19.65
CA GLY A 176 -22.53 -29.26 -18.66
C GLY A 176 -22.80 -29.95 -17.33
N GLU A 177 -21.76 -30.38 -16.64
CA GLU A 177 -21.81 -30.75 -15.21
C GLU A 177 -20.59 -30.18 -14.48
N VAL A 178 -20.85 -29.23 -13.56
CA VAL A 178 -19.84 -28.75 -12.61
C VAL A 178 -19.69 -29.79 -11.51
N ARG A 179 -18.60 -30.56 -11.52
CA ARG A 179 -18.24 -31.43 -10.39
C ARG A 179 -17.23 -30.75 -9.47
N ILE A 180 -17.66 -30.42 -8.26
CA ILE A 180 -16.76 -30.00 -7.18
C ILE A 180 -16.01 -31.24 -6.68
N MET A 181 -14.77 -31.45 -7.14
CA MET A 181 -13.93 -32.48 -6.55
C MET A 181 -13.43 -32.04 -5.17
N LYS A 182 -13.83 -32.76 -4.12
CA LYS A 182 -13.19 -32.66 -2.81
C LYS A 182 -11.74 -33.14 -2.95
N SER A 183 -10.78 -32.24 -2.76
CA SER A 183 -9.37 -32.63 -2.65
C SER A 183 -9.18 -33.63 -1.50
N PRO A 184 -8.34 -34.67 -1.65
CA PRO A 184 -8.05 -35.60 -0.57
C PRO A 184 -7.39 -34.89 0.60
N SER A 185 -7.94 -35.11 1.78
CA SER A 185 -7.51 -34.56 3.06
C SER A 185 -6.03 -34.83 3.36
N LEU A 186 -5.24 -33.77 3.51
CA LEU A 186 -3.99 -33.83 4.28
C LEU A 186 -4.32 -33.88 5.79
N PRO A 187 -3.52 -34.58 6.62
CA PRO A 187 -3.84 -34.79 8.03
C PRO A 187 -3.84 -33.48 8.83
N LEU A 188 -4.83 -33.37 9.70
CA LEU A 188 -5.20 -32.23 10.53
C LEU A 188 -4.15 -31.90 11.59
N ALA A 189 -3.76 -30.63 11.66
CA ALA A 189 -3.40 -29.99 12.94
C ALA A 189 -4.56 -29.08 13.37
N PRO A 190 -4.94 -29.03 14.66
CA PRO A 190 -6.13 -28.32 15.10
C PRO A 190 -5.83 -26.83 15.27
N VAL A 191 -6.54 -25.97 14.53
CA VAL A 191 -6.65 -24.56 14.90
C VAL A 191 -8.12 -24.18 14.93
N ARG A 192 -8.60 -23.87 16.14
CA ARG A 192 -9.85 -23.16 16.41
C ARG A 192 -9.85 -21.82 15.68
N GLY A 193 -10.88 -21.58 14.88
CA GLY A 193 -11.13 -20.30 14.24
C GLY A 193 -12.02 -20.52 13.01
N GLU A 194 -13.20 -19.89 13.01
CA GLU A 194 -14.24 -20.06 12.01
C GLU A 194 -13.70 -19.93 10.57
N ARG A 195 -13.88 -20.99 9.77
CA ARG A 195 -13.69 -20.92 8.32
C ARG A 195 -14.95 -20.32 7.70
N SER A 196 -14.94 -19.02 7.45
CA SER A 196 -15.90 -18.41 6.52
C SER A 196 -15.41 -18.61 5.09
N SER A 197 -16.26 -19.23 4.26
CA SER A 197 -16.03 -19.39 2.82
C SER A 197 -16.93 -18.40 2.10
N VAL A 198 -16.35 -17.39 1.45
CA VAL A 198 -17.10 -16.44 0.62
C VAL A 198 -17.13 -16.97 -0.81
N ILE A 199 -18.34 -17.18 -1.34
CA ILE A 199 -18.57 -17.55 -2.74
C ILE A 199 -19.12 -16.31 -3.42
N SER A 200 -18.40 -15.77 -4.41
CA SER A 200 -18.87 -14.67 -5.24
C SER A 200 -19.35 -15.22 -6.58
N LEU A 201 -20.57 -14.84 -6.98
CA LEU A 201 -21.15 -15.19 -8.28
C LEU A 201 -21.13 -13.94 -9.16
N THR A 202 -20.61 -14.04 -10.36
CA THR A 202 -20.72 -13.01 -11.40
C THR A 202 -21.16 -13.67 -12.70
N GLY A 203 -22.28 -13.24 -13.27
CA GLY A 203 -22.88 -13.84 -14.46
C GLY A 203 -24.11 -13.07 -14.94
N SER A 204 -24.69 -13.49 -16.06
CA SER A 204 -25.93 -12.90 -16.57
C SER A 204 -27.12 -13.22 -15.65
N GLY A 205 -28.22 -12.44 -15.72
CA GLY A 205 -29.33 -12.54 -14.78
C GLY A 205 -29.97 -13.95 -14.66
N GLU A 206 -29.90 -14.77 -15.71
CA GLU A 206 -30.38 -16.15 -15.68
C GLU A 206 -29.40 -17.10 -14.97
N ASP A 207 -28.09 -16.91 -15.16
CA ASP A 207 -27.03 -17.71 -14.52
C ASP A 207 -26.99 -17.50 -13.00
N VAL A 208 -27.22 -16.26 -12.56
CA VAL A 208 -27.27 -15.91 -11.13
C VAL A 208 -28.46 -16.57 -10.44
N ASN A 209 -29.61 -16.67 -11.12
CA ASN A 209 -30.81 -17.29 -10.56
C ASN A 209 -30.64 -18.80 -10.36
N ALA A 210 -30.04 -19.50 -11.33
CA ALA A 210 -29.75 -20.93 -11.22
C ALA A 210 -28.75 -21.21 -10.08
N ALA A 211 -27.67 -20.43 -10.01
CA ALA A 211 -26.66 -20.56 -8.97
C ALA A 211 -27.20 -20.22 -7.56
N THR A 212 -28.15 -19.28 -7.46
CA THR A 212 -28.80 -18.92 -6.19
C THR A 212 -29.65 -20.08 -5.66
N SER A 213 -30.37 -20.81 -6.52
CA SER A 213 -31.16 -21.98 -6.11
C SER A 213 -30.28 -23.09 -5.52
N GLU A 214 -29.12 -23.33 -6.13
CA GLU A 214 -28.17 -24.35 -5.70
C GLU A 214 -27.47 -23.96 -4.38
N ILE A 215 -27.11 -22.68 -4.21
CA ILE A 215 -26.58 -22.14 -2.95
C ILE A 215 -27.61 -22.26 -1.82
N MET A 216 -28.88 -21.96 -2.07
CA MET A 216 -29.93 -22.08 -1.05
C MET A 216 -30.15 -23.53 -0.63
N SER A 217 -30.00 -24.49 -1.55
CA SER A 217 -29.99 -25.94 -1.23
C SER A 217 -28.79 -26.35 -0.35
N LEU A 218 -27.62 -25.77 -0.59
CA LEU A 218 -26.43 -26.02 0.21
C LEU A 218 -26.52 -25.40 1.61
N LEU A 219 -27.10 -24.19 1.74
CA LEU A 219 -27.32 -23.53 3.02
C LEU A 219 -28.31 -24.30 3.91
N THR A 220 -29.32 -24.93 3.32
CA THR A 220 -30.24 -25.82 4.05
C THR A 220 -29.55 -27.11 4.52
N ARG A 221 -28.59 -27.63 3.75
CA ARG A 221 -27.80 -28.81 4.15
C ARG A 221 -26.67 -28.49 5.14
N PHE A 222 -26.19 -27.24 5.17
CA PHE A 222 -25.07 -26.81 6.00
C PHE A 222 -25.36 -25.46 6.68
N PRO A 223 -26.13 -25.43 7.80
CA PRO A 223 -26.63 -24.21 8.42
C PRO A 223 -25.56 -23.30 9.06
N ARG A 224 -24.29 -23.72 9.08
CA ARG A 224 -23.15 -22.93 9.56
C ARG A 224 -22.36 -22.26 8.43
N LEU A 225 -22.74 -22.48 7.17
CA LEU A 225 -22.09 -21.85 6.02
C LEU A 225 -22.62 -20.42 5.88
N ARG A 226 -21.73 -19.41 5.88
CA ARG A 226 -22.09 -18.01 5.58
C ARG A 226 -21.65 -17.69 4.16
N VAL A 227 -22.59 -17.32 3.30
CA VAL A 227 -22.33 -16.92 1.90
C VAL A 227 -22.58 -15.43 1.77
N GLY A 228 -21.62 -14.70 1.20
CA GLY A 228 -21.78 -13.29 0.85
C GLY A 228 -22.07 -13.17 -0.64
N ILE A 229 -23.29 -12.75 -1.00
CA ILE A 229 -23.68 -12.49 -2.39
C ILE A 229 -23.54 -10.99 -2.63
N ASN A 230 -22.70 -10.60 -3.59
CA ASN A 230 -22.60 -9.22 -4.07
C ASN A 230 -23.21 -9.18 -5.48
N PHE A 231 -24.13 -8.24 -5.70
CA PHE A 231 -24.70 -7.92 -7.01
C PHE A 231 -23.90 -6.82 -7.70
#